data_AF-A0A7K3KPN8-F1
#
_entry.id   AF-A0A7K3KPN8-F1
#
_cell.length_a   1.000
_cell.length_b   1.000
_cell.length_c   1.000
_cell.angle_alpha   90.00
_cell.angle_beta   90.00
_cell.angle_gamma   90.00
#
_symmetry.space_group_name_H-M   'P 1'
#
loop_
_entity.id
_entity.type
_entity.pdbx_description
1 polymer ?
#
loop_
_entity_poly.entity_id
_entity_poly.type
_entity_poly.pdbx_seq_one_letter_code
_entity_poly.pdbx_strand_id
1 'polypeptide(L)'
;MESAISLKFRLYPTPEQSQAFSELCQRYADACNFASQYAFDNGMITSAIDLNRGIYLNIRQKFNLKAQLAQSVSRTVTARYKTIRKQMQTNPYACKYEVTPKNLDKTKSKKKKFKTVYVSRNLDWLQKPVQFNRPQADLVRNRDYSFVENCNKLSINTLNKRVKVDFSIKGFEHYLDDYKLGTAKLVKSNGKWFLHVGATKTVEDLSDVKHVVGIDRGLRQLMVTYDEDGQTAFYSGKTARRKRDHYSDLRASLQRRNTKSSRRRLRRIGNKENRWMTDYNH
;
A
#
# COMPACT_ATOMS: atom_id res chain seq x y z
N MET A 1 -15.66 18.87 -4.11
CA MET A 1 -15.05 17.68 -3.47
C MET A 1 -13.57 17.56 -3.82
N GLU A 2 -12.69 17.05 -2.96
CA GLU A 2 -11.28 16.78 -3.32
C GLU A 2 -11.13 15.33 -3.80
N SER A 3 -10.71 15.14 -5.05
CA SER A 3 -10.41 13.82 -5.62
C SER A 3 -8.94 13.50 -5.42
N ALA A 4 -8.64 12.32 -4.89
CA ALA A 4 -7.29 11.85 -4.63
C ALA A 4 -7.04 10.49 -5.31
N ILE A 5 -5.96 10.41 -6.08
CA ILE A 5 -5.52 9.17 -6.76
C ILE A 5 -4.04 8.90 -6.48
N SER A 6 -3.64 7.63 -6.46
CA SER A 6 -2.23 7.23 -6.37
C SER A 6 -1.70 6.82 -7.74
N LEU A 7 -0.82 7.63 -8.30
CA LEU A 7 -0.09 7.34 -9.54
C LEU A 7 1.08 6.40 -9.26
N LYS A 8 1.36 5.48 -10.18
CA LYS A 8 2.46 4.51 -10.08
C LYS A 8 3.39 4.67 -11.26
N PHE A 9 4.52 5.33 -11.04
CA PHE A 9 5.57 5.48 -12.04
C PHE A 9 6.50 4.28 -11.96
N ARG A 10 6.62 3.51 -13.05
CA ARG A 10 7.65 2.49 -13.16
C ARG A 10 8.96 3.15 -13.53
N LEU A 11 10.02 2.92 -12.76
CA LEU A 11 11.36 3.46 -13.00
C LEU A 11 12.26 2.44 -13.71
N TYR A 12 13.20 2.93 -14.53
CA TYR A 12 14.19 2.13 -15.26
C TYR A 12 15.62 2.55 -14.90
N PRO A 13 16.07 2.34 -13.64
CA PRO A 13 17.41 2.73 -13.23
C PRO A 13 18.50 1.80 -13.79
N THR A 14 19.69 2.34 -13.95
CA THR A 14 20.91 1.53 -14.13
C THR A 14 21.21 0.68 -12.87
N PRO A 15 22.09 -0.34 -12.93
CA PRO A 15 22.49 -1.11 -11.75
C PRO A 15 22.99 -0.24 -10.59
N GLU A 16 23.80 0.79 -10.87
CA GLU A 16 24.36 1.71 -9.87
C GLU A 16 23.26 2.57 -9.24
N GLN A 17 22.33 3.07 -10.05
CA GLN A 17 21.18 3.83 -9.56
C GLN A 17 20.25 2.96 -8.70
N SER A 18 20.04 1.70 -9.10
CA SER A 18 19.25 0.73 -8.36
C SER A 18 19.89 0.40 -7.00
N GLN A 19 21.22 0.31 -6.95
CA GLN A 19 21.96 0.16 -5.69
C GLN A 19 21.80 1.41 -4.80
N ALA A 20 21.96 2.61 -5.36
CA ALA A 20 21.78 3.86 -4.63
C ALA A 20 20.34 4.01 -4.06
N PHE A 21 19.32 3.58 -4.81
CA PHE A 21 17.94 3.52 -4.32
C PHE A 21 17.76 2.50 -3.20
N SER A 22 18.40 1.33 -3.32
CA SER A 22 18.34 0.29 -2.27
C SER A 22 18.96 0.81 -0.98
N GLU A 23 20.13 1.44 -1.07
CA GLU A 23 20.84 2.01 0.08
C GLU A 23 20.04 3.13 0.73
N LEU A 24 19.49 4.07 -0.07
CA LEU A 24 18.63 5.12 0.44
C LEU A 24 17.42 4.56 1.20
N CYS A 25 16.68 3.63 0.59
CA CYS A 25 15.49 3.03 1.18
C CYS A 25 15.80 2.25 2.46
N GLN A 26 16.94 1.55 2.50
CA GLN A 26 17.38 0.84 3.70
C GLN A 26 17.73 1.83 4.82
N ARG A 27 18.56 2.83 4.51
CA ARG A 27 18.99 3.83 5.48
C ARG A 27 17.83 4.65 6.04
N TYR A 28 16.85 4.96 5.18
CA TYR A 28 15.62 5.62 5.58
C TYR A 28 14.76 4.75 6.50
N ALA A 29 14.64 3.45 6.21
CA ALA A 29 13.92 2.51 7.06
C ALA A 29 14.60 2.33 8.43
N ASP A 30 15.92 2.24 8.47
CA ASP A 30 16.70 2.16 9.72
C ASP A 30 16.53 3.43 10.55
N ALA A 31 16.53 4.62 9.91
CA ALA A 31 16.24 5.88 10.58
C ALA A 31 14.80 5.94 11.10
N CYS A 32 13.82 5.41 10.37
CA CYS A 32 12.45 5.25 10.84
C CYS A 32 12.35 4.33 12.07
N ASN A 33 13.09 3.22 12.08
CA ASN A 33 13.12 2.30 13.22
C ASN A 33 13.73 2.98 14.46
N PHE A 34 14.83 3.72 14.29
CA PHE A 34 15.43 4.51 15.36
C PHE A 34 14.46 5.57 15.91
N ALA A 35 13.82 6.33 15.02
CA ALA A 35 12.83 7.34 15.37
C ALA A 35 11.60 6.73 16.08
N SER A 36 11.18 5.54 15.63
CA SER A 36 10.06 4.78 16.22
C SER A 36 10.39 4.29 17.63
N GLN A 37 11.61 3.79 17.85
CA GLN A 37 12.10 3.42 19.18
C GLN A 37 12.09 4.64 20.10
N TYR A 38 12.68 5.76 19.68
CA TYR A 38 12.67 6.99 20.48
C TYR A 38 11.24 7.48 20.78
N ALA A 39 10.34 7.46 19.79
CA ALA A 39 8.95 7.84 20.00
C ALA A 39 8.25 6.94 21.01
N PHE A 40 8.53 5.63 20.98
CA PHE A 40 7.99 4.65 21.92
C PHE A 40 8.49 4.88 23.34
N ASP A 41 9.80 5.09 23.52
CA ASP A 41 10.42 5.29 24.83
C ASP A 41 10.01 6.62 25.50
N ASN A 42 9.55 7.60 24.71
CA ASN A 42 9.16 8.93 25.18
C ASN A 42 7.64 9.16 25.12
N GLY A 43 6.84 8.14 25.42
CA GLY A 43 5.39 8.29 25.59
C GLY A 43 4.60 8.38 24.28
N MET A 44 5.05 7.68 23.23
CA MET A 44 4.32 7.52 21.96
C MET A 44 4.08 8.85 21.23
N ILE A 45 5.15 9.64 21.05
CA ILE A 45 5.09 10.95 20.40
C ILE A 45 4.41 10.85 19.02
N THR A 46 3.27 11.53 18.86
CA THR A 46 2.51 11.58 17.59
C THR A 46 2.63 12.92 16.85
N SER A 47 3.37 13.88 17.42
CA SER A 47 3.70 15.16 16.80
C SER A 47 5.01 15.04 16.02
N ALA A 48 4.95 15.30 14.70
CA ALA A 48 6.14 15.22 13.85
C ALA A 48 7.18 16.28 14.22
N ILE A 49 6.73 17.44 14.73
CA ILE A 49 7.61 18.54 15.13
C ILE A 49 8.37 18.15 16.39
N ASP A 50 7.67 17.66 17.41
CA ASP A 50 8.29 17.31 18.69
C ASP A 50 9.21 16.10 18.56
N LEU A 51 8.80 15.10 17.78
CA LEU A 51 9.66 13.98 17.45
C LEU A 51 10.94 14.45 16.76
N ASN A 52 10.81 15.33 15.75
CA ASN A 52 11.95 15.85 15.01
C ASN A 52 12.91 16.66 15.91
N ARG A 53 12.39 17.48 16.84
CA ARG A 53 13.24 18.23 17.80
C ARG A 53 14.16 17.30 18.60
N GLY A 54 13.66 16.14 19.04
CA GLY A 54 14.43 15.17 19.81
C GLY A 54 15.46 14.37 19.02
N ILE A 55 15.22 14.12 17.72
CA ILE A 55 16.01 13.13 16.96
C ILE A 55 16.75 13.69 15.73
N TYR A 56 16.47 14.92 15.31
CA TYR A 56 16.96 15.46 14.03
C TYR A 56 18.48 15.35 13.87
N LEU A 57 19.24 15.81 14.87
CA LEU A 57 20.70 15.81 14.84
C LEU A 57 21.25 14.38 14.80
N ASN A 58 20.68 13.47 15.61
CA ASN A 58 21.05 12.06 15.62
C ASN A 58 20.76 11.40 14.26
N ILE A 59 19.62 11.71 13.63
CA ILE A 59 19.29 11.19 12.31
C ILE A 59 20.31 11.66 11.27
N ARG A 60 20.63 12.97 11.28
CA ARG A 60 21.59 13.57 10.34
C ARG A 60 22.98 12.94 10.46
N GLN A 61 23.45 12.72 11.68
CA GLN A 61 24.79 12.18 11.96
C GLN A 61 24.87 10.67 11.74
N LYS A 62 23.95 9.89 12.32
CA LYS A 62 24.02 8.42 12.35
C LYS A 62 23.65 7.77 11.01
N PHE A 63 22.69 8.36 10.30
CA PHE A 63 22.15 7.77 9.07
C PHE A 63 22.57 8.50 7.80
N ASN A 64 23.31 9.62 7.92
CA ASN A 64 23.76 10.44 6.78
C ASN A 64 22.60 10.83 5.82
N LEU A 65 21.38 10.98 6.35
CA LEU A 65 20.22 11.38 5.55
C LEU A 65 20.25 12.88 5.32
N LYS A 66 19.95 13.34 4.09
CA LYS A 66 19.80 14.77 3.77
C LYS A 66 18.72 15.43 4.63
N ALA A 67 18.82 16.75 4.82
CA ALA A 67 17.95 17.51 5.73
C ALA A 67 16.45 17.25 5.49
N GLN A 68 16.02 17.23 4.23
CA GLN A 68 14.63 16.96 3.89
C GLN A 68 14.18 15.53 4.25
N LEU A 69 15.00 14.53 3.93
CA LEU A 69 14.74 13.13 4.27
C LEU A 69 14.70 12.92 5.79
N ALA A 70 15.60 13.55 6.55
CA ALA A 70 15.60 13.50 8.00
C ALA A 70 14.30 14.07 8.60
N GLN A 71 13.77 15.16 8.05
CA GLN A 71 12.46 15.69 8.45
C GLN A 71 11.31 14.75 8.06
N SER A 72 11.40 14.12 6.89
CA SER A 72 10.40 13.15 6.42
C SER A 72 10.30 11.94 7.34
N VAL A 73 11.41 11.46 7.93
CA VAL A 73 11.40 10.33 8.87
C VAL A 73 10.39 10.57 10.01
N SER A 74 10.43 11.74 10.65
CA SER A 74 9.53 12.07 11.75
C SER A 74 8.06 12.10 11.29
N ARG A 75 7.79 12.56 10.06
CA ARG A 75 6.44 12.56 9.46
C ARG A 75 5.97 11.13 9.17
N THR A 76 6.83 10.29 8.60
CA THR A 76 6.51 8.89 8.29
C THR A 76 6.18 8.10 9.55
N VAL A 77 7.00 8.26 10.60
CA VAL A 77 6.81 7.56 11.88
C VAL A 77 5.51 8.00 12.54
N THR A 78 5.32 9.30 12.74
CA THR A 78 4.10 9.80 13.39
C THR A 78 2.83 9.49 12.61
N ALA A 79 2.85 9.55 11.27
CA ALA A 79 1.73 9.11 10.44
C ALA A 79 1.40 7.63 10.68
N ARG A 80 2.41 6.76 10.78
CA ARG A 80 2.22 5.33 11.05
C ARG A 80 1.60 5.08 12.43
N TYR A 81 2.07 5.76 13.47
CA TYR A 81 1.49 5.68 14.82
C TYR A 81 0.03 6.16 14.82
N LYS A 82 -0.29 7.26 14.14
CA LYS A 82 -1.67 7.75 13.99
C LYS A 82 -2.57 6.73 13.28
N THR A 83 -2.08 6.09 12.21
CA THR A 83 -2.81 5.01 11.53
C THR A 83 -3.09 3.84 12.46
N ILE A 84 -2.09 3.37 13.22
CA ILE A 84 -2.25 2.25 14.16
C ILE A 84 -3.26 2.61 15.26
N ARG A 85 -3.18 3.83 15.82
CA ARG A 85 -4.15 4.34 16.78
C ARG A 85 -5.57 4.25 16.23
N LYS A 86 -5.79 4.68 14.99
CA LYS A 86 -7.12 4.61 14.34
C LYS A 86 -7.58 3.17 14.15
N GLN A 87 -6.69 2.26 13.70
CA GLN A 87 -7.00 0.84 13.54
C GLN A 87 -7.33 0.15 14.88
N MET A 88 -6.68 0.57 15.96
CA MET A 88 -6.95 0.06 17.31
C MET A 88 -8.31 0.51 17.82
N GLN A 89 -8.67 1.77 17.57
CA GLN A 89 -9.99 2.32 17.93
C GLN A 89 -11.13 1.63 17.19
N THR A 90 -10.96 1.25 15.93
CA THR A 90 -11.99 0.55 15.15
C THR A 90 -12.11 -0.93 15.53
N ASN A 91 -11.06 -1.51 16.14
CA ASN A 91 -10.99 -2.93 16.49
C ASN A 91 -10.83 -3.08 18.02
N PRO A 92 -11.92 -2.99 18.80
CA PRO A 92 -11.88 -3.15 20.25
C PRO A 92 -11.47 -4.57 20.67
N TYR A 93 -10.91 -4.70 21.87
CA TYR A 93 -10.53 -5.99 22.43
C TYR A 93 -11.73 -6.62 23.17
N ALA A 94 -12.02 -7.89 22.91
CA ALA A 94 -13.10 -8.62 23.56
C ALA A 94 -12.56 -9.38 24.79
N CYS A 95 -12.89 -8.91 25.99
CA CYS A 95 -12.61 -9.60 27.24
C CYS A 95 -13.78 -10.52 27.60
N LYS A 96 -13.49 -11.75 28.02
CA LYS A 96 -14.49 -12.64 28.63
C LYS A 96 -14.19 -12.79 30.11
N TYR A 97 -15.20 -12.61 30.96
CA TYR A 97 -15.07 -12.88 32.40
C TYR A 97 -16.18 -13.79 32.88
N GLU A 98 -15.87 -14.61 33.88
CA GLU A 98 -16.81 -15.53 34.51
C GLU A 98 -17.77 -14.74 35.39
N VAL A 99 -19.07 -14.97 35.21
CA VAL A 99 -20.12 -14.35 36.01
C VAL A 99 -20.55 -15.35 37.06
N THR A 100 -20.24 -15.08 38.33
CA THR A 100 -20.82 -15.81 39.46
C THR A 100 -22.28 -15.40 39.55
N PRO A 101 -23.24 -16.34 39.44
CA PRO A 101 -24.62 -15.93 39.44
C PRO A 101 -25.05 -15.67 40.89
N LYS A 102 -25.39 -14.41 41.20
CA LYS A 102 -25.98 -14.04 42.49
C LYS A 102 -27.43 -14.51 42.52
N ASN A 103 -27.81 -15.24 43.57
CA ASN A 103 -29.07 -15.98 43.77
C ASN A 103 -29.28 -17.15 42.79
N LEU A 104 -28.57 -18.26 43.01
CA LEU A 104 -28.84 -19.52 42.32
C LEU A 104 -29.87 -20.34 43.08
N ASP A 105 -31.01 -20.57 42.45
CA ASP A 105 -31.91 -21.67 42.78
C ASP A 105 -31.10 -22.99 42.71
N LYS A 106 -30.99 -23.71 43.82
CA LYS A 106 -30.02 -24.82 44.03
C LYS A 106 -30.23 -26.02 43.09
N THR A 107 -31.27 -25.99 42.27
CA THR A 107 -31.73 -27.06 41.38
C THR A 107 -31.24 -26.93 39.93
N LYS A 108 -30.67 -25.79 39.52
CA LYS A 108 -30.22 -25.56 38.13
C LYS A 108 -28.69 -25.57 37.99
N SER A 109 -28.23 -26.41 37.06
CA SER A 109 -26.84 -26.81 36.78
C SER A 109 -25.73 -25.76 36.99
N LYS A 110 -24.63 -26.21 37.62
CA LYS A 110 -23.33 -25.51 37.81
C LYS A 110 -22.55 -25.21 36.51
N LYS A 111 -23.18 -24.75 35.43
CA LYS A 111 -22.46 -24.37 34.20
C LYS A 111 -21.93 -22.94 34.33
N LYS A 112 -20.60 -22.78 34.20
CA LYS A 112 -19.92 -21.48 34.16
C LYS A 112 -20.55 -20.61 33.07
N LYS A 113 -21.00 -19.40 33.42
CA LYS A 113 -21.48 -18.40 32.47
C LYS A 113 -20.40 -17.34 32.27
N PHE A 114 -20.16 -16.98 31.02
CA PHE A 114 -19.19 -15.94 30.66
C PHE A 114 -19.93 -14.77 30.03
N LYS A 115 -19.52 -13.54 30.38
CA LYS A 115 -19.96 -12.31 29.71
C LYS A 115 -18.79 -11.72 28.93
N THR A 116 -19.08 -11.27 27.72
CA THR A 116 -18.11 -10.59 26.85
C THR A 116 -18.27 -9.08 27.01
N VAL A 117 -17.16 -8.37 27.18
CA VAL A 117 -17.09 -6.90 27.21
C VAL A 117 -16.05 -6.44 26.21
N TYR A 118 -16.35 -5.35 25.51
CA TYR A 118 -15.45 -4.74 24.54
C TYR A 118 -14.73 -3.55 25.17
N VAL A 119 -13.40 -3.58 25.14
CA VAL A 119 -12.53 -2.51 25.64
C VAL A 119 -11.89 -1.80 24.46
N SER A 120 -12.03 -0.48 24.42
CA SER A 120 -11.38 0.35 23.39
C SER A 120 -9.86 0.30 23.56
N ARG A 121 -9.13 0.12 22.46
CA ARG A 121 -7.67 0.08 22.46
C ARG A 121 -7.09 1.43 22.06
N ASN A 122 -5.97 1.78 22.67
CA ASN A 122 -5.17 2.96 22.33
C ASN A 122 -3.71 2.55 22.11
N LEU A 123 -2.82 3.53 21.93
CA LEU A 123 -1.40 3.27 21.67
C LEU A 123 -0.67 2.60 22.84
N ASP A 124 -1.14 2.75 24.08
CA ASP A 124 -0.53 2.16 25.28
C ASP A 124 -0.58 0.63 25.27
N TRP A 125 -1.40 0.04 24.39
CA TRP A 125 -1.46 -1.41 24.17
C TRP A 125 -0.30 -1.94 23.32
N LEU A 126 0.53 -1.06 22.74
CA LEU A 126 1.73 -1.49 22.02
C LEU A 126 2.81 -1.93 23.01
N GLN A 127 3.21 -3.20 22.91
CA GLN A 127 4.30 -3.76 23.72
C GLN A 127 5.68 -3.53 23.09
N LYS A 128 5.73 -3.13 21.82
CA LYS A 128 6.96 -2.92 21.05
C LYS A 128 6.78 -1.72 20.12
N PRO A 129 7.88 -1.01 19.80
CA PRO A 129 7.85 0.06 18.81
C PRO A 129 7.49 -0.46 17.44
N VAL A 130 6.92 0.43 16.63
CA VAL A 130 6.50 0.10 15.26
C VAL A 130 7.73 -0.17 14.39
N GLN A 131 7.76 -1.31 13.71
CA GLN A 131 8.87 -1.71 12.85
C GLN A 131 8.60 -1.39 11.38
N PHE A 132 9.62 -0.84 10.71
CA PHE A 132 9.65 -0.46 9.29
C PHE A 132 10.48 -1.48 8.50
N ASN A 133 9.98 -2.70 8.40
CA ASN A 133 10.72 -3.83 7.80
C ASN A 133 10.83 -3.80 6.28
N ARG A 134 10.00 -3.00 5.59
CA ARG A 134 10.04 -2.87 4.14
C ARG A 134 10.79 -1.61 3.76
N PRO A 135 12.01 -1.71 3.19
CA PRO A 135 12.78 -0.54 2.76
C PRO A 135 12.01 0.28 1.73
N GLN A 136 11.78 1.55 2.08
CA GLN A 136 11.11 2.55 1.26
C GLN A 136 11.50 3.94 1.75
N ALA A 137 11.40 4.95 0.89
CA ALA A 137 11.68 6.33 1.26
C ALA A 137 10.56 7.27 0.79
N ASP A 138 10.15 8.21 1.66
CA ASP A 138 9.21 9.26 1.33
C ASP A 138 9.97 10.48 0.81
N LEU A 139 9.70 10.87 -0.43
CA LEU A 139 10.39 11.90 -1.20
C LEU A 139 9.46 13.09 -1.44
N VAL A 140 9.87 14.28 -1.01
CA VAL A 140 9.06 15.50 -1.16
C VAL A 140 9.21 16.10 -2.56
N ARG A 141 8.09 16.46 -3.20
CA ARG A 141 8.10 17.10 -4.52
C ARG A 141 8.90 18.40 -4.51
N ASN A 142 9.66 18.63 -5.57
CA ASN A 142 10.55 19.77 -5.79
C ASN A 142 11.70 19.90 -4.78
N ARG A 143 11.85 18.95 -3.84
CA ARG A 143 12.99 18.87 -2.92
C ARG A 143 13.79 17.60 -3.15
N ASP A 144 13.12 16.45 -3.05
CA ASP A 144 13.74 15.13 -3.22
C ASP A 144 13.43 14.51 -4.58
N TYR A 145 12.32 14.87 -5.21
CA TYR A 145 12.03 14.43 -6.57
C TYR A 145 11.37 15.53 -7.42
N SER A 146 11.62 15.52 -8.73
CA SER A 146 10.99 16.41 -9.69
C SER A 146 11.07 15.82 -11.10
N PHE A 147 10.18 16.26 -11.97
CA PHE A 147 10.28 16.01 -13.41
C PHE A 147 11.32 16.95 -14.01
N VAL A 148 12.11 16.44 -14.96
CA VAL A 148 13.13 17.19 -15.69
C VAL A 148 13.10 16.78 -17.17
N GLU A 149 13.79 17.54 -18.02
CA GLU A 149 13.90 17.26 -19.46
C GLU A 149 12.52 17.14 -20.13
N ASN A 150 11.69 18.19 -19.99
CA ASN A 150 10.31 18.24 -20.49
C ASN A 150 9.46 17.03 -20.05
N CYS A 151 9.59 16.64 -18.78
CA CYS A 151 8.89 15.50 -18.18
C CYS A 151 9.29 14.12 -18.72
N ASN A 152 10.41 13.99 -19.43
CA ASN A 152 10.90 12.67 -19.87
C ASN A 152 11.66 11.90 -18.78
N LYS A 153 12.23 12.59 -17.79
CA LYS A 153 12.99 11.94 -16.70
C LYS A 153 12.54 12.40 -15.32
N LEU A 154 12.70 11.49 -14.36
CA LEU A 154 12.55 11.78 -12.94
C LEU A 154 13.92 12.02 -12.32
N SER A 155 14.10 13.18 -11.73
CA SER A 155 15.29 13.53 -10.97
C SER A 155 15.06 13.23 -9.49
N ILE A 156 15.69 12.19 -8.96
CA ILE A 156 15.47 11.64 -7.61
C ILE A 156 16.73 11.82 -6.75
N ASN A 157 16.55 12.32 -5.54
CA ASN A 157 17.60 12.51 -4.56
C ASN A 157 17.98 11.15 -3.93
N THR A 158 19.28 10.85 -3.90
CA THR A 158 19.84 9.70 -3.16
C THR A 158 20.68 10.19 -1.99
N LEU A 159 21.33 9.30 -1.24
CA LEU A 159 22.21 9.69 -0.12
C LEU A 159 23.30 10.67 -0.57
N ASN A 160 24.00 10.34 -1.66
CA ASN A 160 25.12 11.12 -2.15
C ASN A 160 24.66 12.19 -3.15
N LYS A 161 24.22 11.77 -4.34
CA LYS A 161 23.88 12.68 -5.44
C LYS A 161 22.44 12.53 -5.90
N ARG A 162 21.97 13.49 -6.70
CA ARG A 162 20.71 13.34 -7.42
C ARG A 162 20.94 12.51 -8.68
N VAL A 163 20.03 11.60 -8.99
CA VAL A 163 20.09 10.76 -10.19
C VAL A 163 18.89 11.04 -11.07
N LYS A 164 19.10 11.04 -12.39
CA LYS A 164 18.03 11.14 -13.39
C LYS A 164 17.72 9.74 -13.90
N VAL A 165 16.45 9.36 -13.89
CA VAL A 165 16.00 8.03 -14.27
C VAL A 165 14.82 8.11 -15.23
N ASP A 166 14.82 7.22 -16.22
CA ASP A 166 13.70 7.07 -17.15
C ASP A 166 12.53 6.40 -16.43
N PHE A 167 11.31 6.75 -16.83
CA PHE A 167 10.12 6.21 -16.21
C PHE A 167 8.99 5.97 -17.22
N SER A 168 7.96 5.25 -16.79
CA SER A 168 6.73 5.04 -17.54
C SER A 168 5.51 5.16 -16.63
N ILE A 169 4.47 5.84 -17.13
CA ILE A 169 3.18 6.06 -16.47
C ILE A 169 1.99 5.76 -17.43
N LYS A 170 2.15 4.74 -18.27
CA LYS A 170 1.17 4.40 -19.33
C LYS A 170 -0.28 4.39 -18.82
N GLY A 171 -1.12 5.24 -19.41
CA GLY A 171 -2.55 5.36 -19.14
C GLY A 171 -2.91 6.31 -18.00
N PHE A 172 -1.95 7.06 -17.48
CA PHE A 172 -2.12 8.00 -16.38
C PHE A 172 -1.40 9.35 -16.63
N GLU A 173 -1.00 9.60 -17.87
CA GLU A 173 -0.28 10.82 -18.29
C GLU A 173 -1.09 12.09 -17.99
N HIS A 174 -2.41 12.07 -18.18
CA HIS A 174 -3.29 13.24 -17.97
C HIS A 174 -3.33 13.72 -16.52
N TYR A 175 -2.96 12.87 -15.55
CA TYR A 175 -2.87 13.27 -14.14
C TYR A 175 -1.62 14.12 -13.85
N LEU A 176 -0.70 14.28 -14.81
CA LEU A 176 0.50 15.11 -14.60
C LEU A 176 0.21 16.61 -14.75
N ASP A 177 -0.75 16.96 -15.59
CA ASP A 177 -1.06 18.35 -15.94
C ASP A 177 -2.10 18.94 -14.99
N ASP A 178 -3.16 18.17 -14.72
CA ASP A 178 -4.37 18.65 -14.06
C ASP A 178 -4.39 18.50 -12.53
N TYR A 179 -3.43 17.75 -11.98
CA TYR A 179 -3.44 17.37 -10.56
C TYR A 179 -2.23 17.93 -9.83
N LYS A 180 -2.47 18.31 -8.57
CA LYS A 180 -1.40 18.64 -7.64
C LYS A 180 -0.74 17.36 -7.14
N LEU A 181 0.52 17.17 -7.53
CA LEU A 181 1.32 16.03 -7.08
C LEU A 181 1.92 16.30 -5.69
N GLY A 182 1.76 15.35 -4.78
CA GLY A 182 2.19 15.41 -3.37
C GLY A 182 3.52 14.73 -3.08
N THR A 183 3.70 14.22 -1.86
CA THR A 183 4.88 13.41 -1.50
C THR A 183 4.84 12.06 -2.23
N ALA A 184 6.00 11.63 -2.73
CA ALA A 184 6.17 10.36 -3.41
C ALA A 184 6.78 9.31 -2.48
N LYS A 185 6.53 8.03 -2.76
CA LYS A 185 7.14 6.91 -2.07
C LYS A 185 7.95 6.08 -3.05
N LEU A 186 9.27 5.99 -2.83
CA LEU A 186 10.17 5.13 -3.59
C LEU A 186 10.12 3.71 -3.03
N VAL A 187 9.75 2.73 -3.85
CA VAL A 187 9.60 1.34 -3.45
C VAL A 187 10.19 0.37 -4.46
N LYS A 188 10.75 -0.73 -3.96
CA LYS A 188 11.09 -1.91 -4.77
C LYS A 188 9.98 -2.95 -4.64
N SER A 189 9.56 -3.51 -5.77
CA SER A 189 8.55 -4.57 -5.82
C SER A 189 8.84 -5.50 -6.99
N ASN A 190 8.92 -6.81 -6.71
CA ASN A 190 9.22 -7.84 -7.72
C ASN A 190 10.45 -7.51 -8.60
N GLY A 191 11.54 -7.07 -7.96
CA GLY A 191 12.78 -6.69 -8.63
C GLY A 191 12.75 -5.36 -9.40
N LYS A 192 11.60 -4.67 -9.45
CA LYS A 192 11.41 -3.42 -10.18
C LYS A 192 11.24 -2.24 -9.23
N TRP A 193 11.63 -1.06 -9.70
CA TRP A 193 11.51 0.19 -8.96
C TRP A 193 10.26 0.95 -9.36
N PHE A 194 9.58 1.51 -8.36
CA PHE A 194 8.40 2.33 -8.54
C PHE A 194 8.48 3.58 -7.67
N LEU A 195 7.95 4.67 -8.21
CA LEU A 195 7.65 5.87 -7.46
C LEU A 195 6.12 6.00 -7.38
N HIS A 196 5.55 5.88 -6.19
CA HIS A 196 4.13 6.05 -5.97
C HIS A 196 3.86 7.50 -5.55
N VAL A 197 3.02 8.22 -6.30
CA VAL A 197 2.77 9.66 -6.05
C VAL A 197 1.29 9.87 -5.83
N GLY A 198 0.92 10.50 -4.72
CA GLY A 198 -0.45 10.98 -4.53
C GLY A 198 -0.69 12.20 -5.42
N ALA A 199 -1.80 12.20 -6.15
CA ALA A 199 -2.25 13.30 -6.99
C ALA A 199 -3.64 13.74 -6.52
N THR A 200 -3.82 15.04 -6.27
CA THR A 200 -5.06 15.62 -5.76
C THR A 200 -5.58 16.71 -6.69
N LYS A 201 -6.88 16.72 -6.97
CA LYS A 201 -7.56 17.77 -7.74
C LYS A 201 -8.88 18.14 -7.05
N THR A 202 -9.17 19.43 -6.97
CA THR A 202 -10.49 19.92 -6.57
C THR A 202 -11.46 19.71 -7.73
N VAL A 203 -12.51 18.96 -7.48
CA VAL A 203 -13.57 18.67 -8.44
C VAL A 203 -14.84 19.37 -7.97
N GLU A 204 -15.58 19.94 -8.92
CA GLU A 204 -16.89 20.53 -8.66
C GLU A 204 -17.84 19.48 -8.09
N ASP A 205 -18.78 19.94 -7.27
CA ASP A 205 -19.79 19.06 -6.71
C ASP A 205 -20.82 18.76 -7.80
N LEU A 206 -21.06 17.48 -8.08
CA LEU A 206 -22.03 17.06 -9.09
C LEU A 206 -23.42 17.02 -8.44
N SER A 207 -23.98 18.20 -8.15
CA SER A 207 -25.29 18.33 -7.51
C SER A 207 -26.50 18.12 -8.46
N ASP A 208 -26.28 18.04 -9.78
CA ASP A 208 -27.33 17.82 -10.80
C ASP A 208 -27.16 16.49 -11.56
N VAL A 209 -26.82 15.41 -10.84
CA VAL A 209 -26.76 14.06 -11.43
C VAL A 209 -28.17 13.45 -11.40
N LYS A 210 -28.80 13.37 -12.58
CA LYS A 210 -30.17 12.84 -12.73
C LYS A 210 -30.24 11.31 -12.75
N HIS A 211 -29.14 10.66 -13.15
CA HIS A 211 -29.05 9.21 -13.32
C HIS A 211 -27.68 8.71 -12.84
N VAL A 212 -27.64 7.70 -11.98
CA VAL A 212 -26.45 7.08 -11.39
C VAL A 212 -26.47 5.58 -11.69
N VAL A 213 -25.51 5.13 -12.48
CA VAL A 213 -25.25 3.70 -12.68
C VAL A 213 -24.02 3.29 -11.88
N GLY A 214 -24.22 2.48 -10.85
CA GLY A 214 -23.17 1.80 -10.12
C GLY A 214 -22.58 0.65 -10.94
N ILE A 215 -21.27 0.67 -11.19
CA ILE A 215 -20.57 -0.40 -11.91
C ILE A 215 -19.55 -1.04 -10.96
N ASP A 216 -19.81 -2.27 -10.52
CA ASP A 216 -18.87 -3.09 -9.76
C ASP A 216 -18.18 -4.10 -10.69
N ARG A 217 -16.88 -4.35 -10.49
CA ARG A 217 -16.11 -5.32 -11.29
C ARG A 217 -15.43 -6.32 -10.39
N GLY A 218 -15.58 -7.60 -10.73
CA GLY A 218 -15.02 -8.70 -9.94
C GLY A 218 -14.51 -9.86 -10.79
N LEU A 219 -13.85 -10.81 -10.11
CA LEU A 219 -13.39 -12.05 -10.75
C LEU A 219 -14.49 -13.12 -10.88
N ARG A 220 -15.60 -12.96 -10.15
CA ARG A 220 -16.76 -13.88 -10.21
C ARG A 220 -17.82 -13.34 -11.16
N GLN A 221 -18.15 -12.06 -10.99
CA GLN A 221 -18.94 -11.26 -11.92
C GLN A 221 -17.99 -10.23 -12.51
N LEU A 222 -17.72 -10.30 -13.81
CA LEU A 222 -16.81 -9.38 -14.50
C LEU A 222 -17.29 -7.95 -14.40
N MET A 223 -18.61 -7.78 -14.45
CA MET A 223 -19.29 -6.52 -14.25
C MET A 223 -20.64 -6.80 -13.58
N VAL A 224 -21.01 -5.94 -12.65
CA VAL A 224 -22.36 -5.82 -12.10
C VAL A 224 -22.75 -4.37 -12.28
N THR A 225 -23.86 -4.12 -12.96
CA THR A 225 -24.43 -2.78 -13.08
C THR A 225 -25.66 -2.69 -12.21
N TYR A 226 -25.86 -1.55 -11.57
CA TYR A 226 -27.04 -1.22 -10.77
C TYR A 226 -27.44 0.22 -11.08
N ASP A 227 -28.70 0.47 -11.42
CA ASP A 227 -29.24 1.81 -11.67
C ASP A 227 -30.20 2.28 -10.56
N GLU A 228 -30.63 3.54 -10.61
CA GLU A 228 -31.59 4.08 -9.64
C GLU A 228 -32.97 3.42 -9.67
N ASP A 229 -33.35 2.79 -10.78
CA ASP A 229 -34.61 2.05 -10.93
C ASP A 229 -34.55 0.65 -10.29
N GLY A 230 -33.40 0.30 -9.69
CA GLY A 230 -33.18 -0.97 -9.02
C GLY A 230 -32.84 -2.12 -9.96
N GLN A 231 -32.63 -1.85 -11.25
CA GLN A 231 -32.27 -2.87 -12.21
C GLN A 231 -30.82 -3.28 -12.04
N THR A 232 -30.60 -4.59 -12.00
CA THR A 232 -29.27 -5.15 -11.83
C THR A 232 -28.93 -6.06 -13.00
N ALA A 233 -27.83 -5.78 -13.70
CA ALA A 233 -27.30 -6.67 -14.74
C ALA A 233 -26.00 -7.32 -14.27
N PHE A 234 -25.92 -8.65 -14.44
CA PHE A 234 -24.77 -9.45 -14.03
C PHE A 234 -24.05 -10.04 -15.24
N TYR A 235 -22.75 -9.78 -15.33
CA TYR A 235 -21.90 -10.31 -16.38
C TYR A 235 -21.00 -11.40 -15.80
N SER A 236 -21.35 -12.65 -16.04
CA SER A 236 -20.68 -13.83 -15.45
C SER A 236 -19.23 -14.00 -15.91
N GLY A 237 -18.30 -14.13 -14.96
CA GLY A 237 -16.90 -14.43 -15.21
C GLY A 237 -16.56 -15.92 -15.25
N LYS A 238 -17.56 -16.82 -15.22
CA LYS A 238 -17.33 -18.28 -15.10
C LYS A 238 -16.48 -18.84 -16.23
N THR A 239 -16.72 -18.42 -17.48
CA THR A 239 -15.98 -18.90 -18.66
C THR A 239 -14.51 -18.48 -18.59
N ALA A 240 -14.25 -17.20 -18.29
CA ALA A 240 -12.90 -16.69 -18.10
C ALA A 240 -12.16 -17.40 -16.96
N ARG A 241 -12.85 -17.62 -15.82
CA ARG A 241 -12.29 -18.34 -14.68
C ARG A 241 -11.90 -19.78 -15.04
N ARG A 242 -12.81 -20.56 -15.64
CA ARG A 242 -12.53 -21.94 -16.07
C ARG A 242 -11.31 -22.03 -16.99
N LYS A 243 -11.16 -21.05 -17.89
CA LYS A 243 -10.00 -21.00 -18.80
C LYS A 243 -8.70 -20.73 -18.06
N ARG A 244 -8.70 -19.78 -17.10
CA ARG A 244 -7.53 -19.48 -16.25
C ARG A 244 -7.14 -20.68 -15.39
N ASP A 245 -8.12 -21.31 -14.73
CA ASP A 245 -7.89 -22.48 -13.89
C ASP A 245 -7.27 -23.63 -14.71
N HIS A 246 -7.85 -23.93 -15.88
CA HIS A 246 -7.31 -24.94 -16.78
C HIS A 246 -5.84 -24.71 -17.16
N TYR A 247 -5.48 -23.48 -17.54
CA TYR A 247 -4.08 -23.17 -17.90
C TYR A 247 -3.14 -23.14 -16.70
N SER A 248 -3.62 -22.71 -15.53
CA SER A 248 -2.88 -22.78 -14.27
C SER A 248 -2.54 -24.23 -13.91
N ASP A 249 -3.54 -25.12 -13.90
CA ASP A 249 -3.37 -26.54 -13.60
C ASP A 249 -2.47 -27.24 -14.62
N LEU A 250 -2.65 -26.92 -15.90
CA LEU A 250 -1.83 -27.45 -16.98
C LEU A 250 -0.36 -27.02 -16.81
N ARG A 251 -0.09 -25.75 -16.49
CA ARG A 251 1.28 -25.27 -16.24
C ARG A 251 1.88 -25.94 -15.02
N ALA A 252 1.15 -26.02 -13.90
CA ALA A 252 1.61 -26.68 -12.69
C ALA A 252 1.94 -28.17 -12.93
N SER A 253 1.08 -28.88 -13.66
CA SER A 253 1.30 -30.28 -14.02
C SER A 253 2.55 -30.47 -14.89
N LEU A 254 2.74 -29.62 -15.91
CA LEU A 254 3.91 -29.70 -16.78
C LEU A 254 5.22 -29.31 -16.08
N GLN A 255 5.18 -28.31 -15.20
CA GLN A 255 6.32 -27.90 -14.38
C GLN A 255 6.73 -29.00 -13.42
N ARG A 256 5.76 -29.65 -12.75
CA ARG A 256 6.00 -30.78 -11.86
C ARG A 256 6.67 -31.97 -12.56
N ARG A 257 6.22 -32.30 -13.78
CA ARG A 257 6.79 -33.40 -14.58
C ARG A 257 8.24 -33.14 -15.01
N ASN A 258 8.60 -31.88 -15.28
CA ASN A 258 9.96 -31.42 -15.60
C ASN A 258 10.72 -32.17 -16.73
N THR A 259 10.03 -32.89 -17.62
CA THR A 259 10.67 -33.60 -18.74
C THR A 259 10.92 -32.68 -19.95
N LYS A 260 11.80 -33.10 -20.88
CA LYS A 260 12.04 -32.40 -22.16
C LYS A 260 10.76 -32.19 -22.96
N SER A 261 9.85 -33.17 -22.99
CA SER A 261 8.53 -33.05 -23.64
C SER A 261 7.62 -32.05 -22.93
N SER A 262 7.61 -32.04 -21.58
CA SER A 262 6.81 -31.10 -20.78
C SER A 262 7.28 -29.65 -20.98
N ARG A 263 8.61 -29.42 -21.01
CA ARG A 263 9.20 -28.10 -21.32
C ARG A 263 8.86 -27.64 -22.74
N ARG A 264 8.88 -28.54 -23.74
CA ARG A 264 8.43 -28.21 -25.12
C ARG A 264 6.94 -27.85 -25.17
N ARG A 265 6.09 -28.58 -24.43
CA ARG A 265 4.65 -28.30 -24.35
C ARG A 265 4.38 -26.96 -23.66
N LEU A 266 5.10 -26.61 -22.60
CA LEU A 266 5.03 -25.29 -21.96
C LEU A 266 5.35 -24.16 -22.94
N ARG A 267 6.42 -24.29 -23.74
CA ARG A 267 6.75 -23.32 -24.80
C ARG A 267 5.64 -23.20 -25.84
N ARG A 268 5.06 -24.32 -26.28
CA ARG A 268 3.95 -24.34 -27.26
C ARG A 268 2.67 -23.69 -26.73
N ILE A 269 2.39 -23.84 -25.43
CA ILE A 269 1.27 -23.16 -24.77
C ILE A 269 1.52 -21.65 -24.75
N GLY A 270 2.73 -21.23 -24.34
CA GLY A 270 3.15 -19.83 -24.33
C GLY A 270 2.08 -18.89 -23.75
N ASN A 271 1.73 -17.88 -24.54
CA ASN A 271 0.75 -16.83 -24.21
C ASN A 271 -0.66 -17.13 -24.77
N LYS A 272 -1.01 -18.39 -25.07
CA LYS A 272 -2.36 -18.75 -25.57
C LYS A 272 -3.49 -18.31 -24.63
N GLU A 273 -3.30 -18.48 -23.33
CA GLU A 273 -4.23 -17.98 -22.31
C GLU A 273 -4.42 -16.46 -22.40
N ASN A 274 -3.31 -15.70 -22.40
CA ASN A 274 -3.35 -14.24 -22.45
C ASN A 274 -4.05 -13.73 -23.72
N ARG A 275 -3.75 -14.33 -24.88
CA ARG A 275 -4.41 -13.96 -26.14
C ARG A 275 -5.92 -14.19 -26.08
N TRP A 276 -6.35 -15.34 -25.57
CA TRP A 276 -7.77 -15.62 -25.39
C TRP A 276 -8.43 -14.66 -24.38
N MET A 277 -7.74 -14.31 -23.29
CA MET A 277 -8.25 -13.33 -22.32
C MET A 277 -8.33 -11.92 -22.91
N THR A 278 -7.39 -11.54 -23.76
CA THR A 278 -7.44 -10.24 -24.46
C THR A 278 -8.65 -10.18 -25.39
N ASP A 279 -8.87 -11.22 -26.18
CA ASP A 279 -10.03 -11.35 -27.07
C ASP A 279 -11.35 -11.37 -26.29
N TYR A 280 -11.43 -12.14 -25.21
CA TYR A 280 -12.62 -12.23 -24.36
C TYR A 280 -12.96 -10.93 -23.62
N ASN A 281 -11.97 -10.05 -23.39
CA ASN A 281 -12.16 -8.77 -22.72
C ASN A 281 -12.40 -7.61 -23.69
N HIS A 282 -12.21 -7.82 -24.99
CA HIS A 282 -12.34 -6.80 -26.04
C HIS A 282 -13.78 -6.73 -26.55
#